data_AF-G0QP63-F1
#
_entry.id   AF-G0QP63-F1
#
_cell.length_a   1.000
_cell.length_b   1.000
_cell.length_c   1.000
_cell.angle_alpha   90.00
_cell.angle_beta   90.00
_cell.angle_gamma   90.00
#
_symmetry.space_group_name_H-M   'P 1'
#
loop_
_entity.id
_entity.type
_entity.pdbx_description
1 polymer ?
#
loop_
_entity_poly.entity_id
_entity_poly.type
_entity_poly.pdbx_seq_one_letter_code
_entity_poly.pdbx_strand_id
1 'polypeptide(L)'
;MWVLLEMLQYQCDTNQFPIGIVPFGTGNDFARVLGWGGNISNNFIGENLNGLKRLIKKWISSKISLFDIWEVEFQTQDNGYFEKIEYVNEKATKIKMLDKNGQIIKSIKKPMSNYFSIGIDARIGFGFDKNRTQSAFINKAIYCCEAFKKLFIKTNRINQVLESLEILNEKQGLEKQLLKNEEQEQSNYYLKCDPACLLILNIDSYAGGVSNIWKSGRNKIGVQQLDKSQINQTQFKEQSYGDGIVEFISFDSSLNLGYERLFNGNAKKIAQGFGPFLLNFKKIESDLITFFQIDGEYYSVNRPKQVILKKFDQLFNGQIKVLVNQE
;
A
#
# COMPACT_ATOMS: atom_id res chain seq x y z
N MET A 1 -3.59 -10.77 -1.24
CA MET A 1 -3.76 -12.00 -0.42
C MET A 1 -3.91 -13.24 -1.32
N TRP A 2 -3.00 -14.22 -1.24
CA TRP A 2 -2.98 -15.37 -2.18
C TRP A 2 -4.20 -16.30 -2.04
N VAL A 3 -4.66 -16.58 -0.81
CA VAL A 3 -5.82 -17.44 -0.55
C VAL A 3 -7.08 -16.93 -1.26
N LEU A 4 -7.30 -15.61 -1.24
CA LEU A 4 -8.43 -14.98 -1.92
C LEU A 4 -8.38 -15.20 -3.43
N LEU A 5 -7.20 -15.00 -4.02
CA LEU A 5 -7.00 -15.19 -5.46
C LEU A 5 -7.23 -16.65 -5.86
N GLU A 6 -6.77 -17.60 -5.04
CA GLU A 6 -7.02 -19.03 -5.25
C GLU A 6 -8.52 -19.34 -5.18
N MET A 7 -9.22 -18.84 -4.15
CA MET A 7 -10.68 -19.02 -4.03
C MET A 7 -11.43 -18.49 -5.25
N LEU A 8 -11.06 -17.31 -5.75
CA LEU A 8 -11.68 -16.71 -6.94
C LEU A 8 -11.37 -17.53 -8.21
N GLN A 9 -10.14 -18.02 -8.35
CA GLN A 9 -9.74 -18.89 -9.47
C GLN A 9 -10.59 -20.17 -9.54
N TYR A 10 -10.92 -20.77 -8.39
CA TYR A 10 -11.79 -21.94 -8.32
C TYR A 10 -13.28 -21.61 -8.16
N GLN A 11 -13.67 -20.35 -8.35
CA GLN A 11 -15.06 -19.89 -8.28
C GLN A 11 -15.75 -20.21 -6.93
N CYS A 12 -14.98 -20.23 -5.84
CA CYS A 12 -15.53 -20.38 -4.51
C CYS A 12 -16.34 -19.14 -4.11
N ASP A 13 -17.49 -19.33 -3.46
CA ASP A 13 -18.26 -18.23 -2.89
C ASP A 13 -17.56 -17.68 -1.64
N THR A 14 -16.88 -16.55 -1.81
CA THR A 14 -16.12 -15.88 -0.74
C THR A 14 -17.00 -15.37 0.40
N ASN A 15 -18.33 -15.27 0.22
CA ASN A 15 -19.24 -14.84 1.26
C ASN A 15 -19.57 -15.93 2.28
N GLN A 16 -19.32 -17.21 1.94
CA GLN A 16 -19.64 -18.33 2.81
C GLN A 16 -18.57 -18.63 3.86
N PHE A 17 -17.32 -18.18 3.64
CA PHE A 17 -16.18 -18.57 4.46
C PHE A 17 -15.46 -17.35 5.05
N PRO A 18 -15.39 -17.21 6.39
CA PRO A 18 -14.48 -16.26 6.99
C PRO A 18 -13.03 -16.77 6.92
N ILE A 19 -12.10 -15.86 6.63
CA ILE A 19 -10.68 -16.17 6.49
C ILE A 19 -9.97 -15.98 7.85
N GLY A 20 -9.32 -17.04 8.33
CA GLY A 20 -8.42 -17.02 9.48
C GLY A 20 -6.95 -16.86 9.06
N ILE A 21 -6.10 -16.37 9.96
CA ILE A 21 -4.70 -16.04 9.67
C ILE A 21 -3.75 -16.76 10.61
N VAL A 22 -2.63 -17.21 10.06
CA VAL A 22 -1.47 -17.69 10.82
C VAL A 22 -0.28 -16.75 10.51
N PRO A 23 0.21 -15.94 11.47
CA PRO A 23 1.29 -14.96 11.24
C PRO A 23 2.70 -15.59 11.09
N PHE A 24 2.93 -16.39 10.05
CA PHE A 24 4.25 -16.99 9.76
C PHE A 24 5.23 -16.04 9.04
N GLY A 25 4.75 -14.91 8.53
CA GLY A 25 5.60 -13.95 7.79
C GLY A 25 6.51 -13.13 8.70
N THR A 26 7.27 -12.22 8.11
CA THR A 26 8.16 -11.29 8.83
C THR A 26 7.49 -9.95 9.16
N GLY A 27 6.55 -9.48 8.33
CA GLY A 27 5.80 -8.23 8.54
C GLY A 27 4.52 -8.44 9.34
N ASN A 28 3.65 -9.33 8.85
CA ASN A 28 2.38 -9.74 9.48
C ASN A 28 1.42 -8.59 9.83
N ASP A 29 1.47 -7.46 9.13
CA ASP A 29 0.62 -6.29 9.40
C ASP A 29 -0.88 -6.63 9.39
N PHE A 30 -1.34 -7.40 8.40
CA PHE A 30 -2.72 -7.91 8.32
C PHE A 30 -3.13 -8.72 9.58
N ALA A 31 -2.23 -9.58 10.08
CA ALA A 31 -2.49 -10.39 11.27
C ALA A 31 -2.52 -9.55 12.55
N ARG A 32 -1.64 -8.54 12.65
CA ARG A 32 -1.57 -7.61 13.79
C ARG A 32 -2.88 -6.84 13.95
N VAL A 33 -3.40 -6.31 12.85
CA VAL A 33 -4.64 -5.49 12.84
C VAL A 33 -5.87 -6.32 13.21
N LEU A 34 -5.85 -7.62 12.89
CA LEU A 34 -6.92 -8.56 13.25
C LEU A 34 -6.71 -9.22 14.63
N GLY A 35 -5.72 -8.76 15.40
CA GLY A 35 -5.46 -9.22 16.77
C GLY A 35 -4.76 -10.58 16.89
N TRP A 36 -4.30 -11.16 15.78
CA TRP A 36 -3.55 -12.43 15.79
C TRP A 36 -2.07 -12.26 16.17
N GLY A 37 -1.64 -11.02 16.39
CA GLY A 37 -0.25 -10.66 16.62
C GLY A 37 0.56 -10.73 15.32
N GLY A 38 1.89 -10.62 15.43
CA GLY A 38 2.73 -10.71 14.24
C GLY A 38 4.04 -11.44 14.44
N ASN A 39 4.16 -12.22 15.52
CA ASN A 39 5.19 -13.23 15.68
C ASN A 39 4.51 -14.51 16.16
N ILE A 40 5.05 -15.63 15.73
CA ILE A 40 4.66 -16.96 16.19
C ILE A 40 5.85 -17.55 16.96
N SER A 41 5.57 -18.34 18.01
CA SER A 41 6.63 -19.05 18.74
C SER A 41 7.36 -20.03 17.84
N ASN A 42 8.69 -20.18 17.99
CA ASN A 42 9.47 -21.16 17.22
C ASN A 42 8.96 -22.61 17.34
N ASN A 43 8.26 -22.95 18.44
CA ASN A 43 7.60 -24.23 18.64
C ASN A 43 6.07 -24.15 18.50
N PHE A 44 5.57 -23.43 17.47
CA PHE A 44 4.14 -23.17 17.30
C PHE A 44 3.29 -24.42 17.11
N ILE A 45 3.80 -25.39 16.36
CA ILE A 45 3.10 -26.66 16.21
C ILE A 45 3.06 -27.37 17.56
N GLY A 46 4.23 -27.47 18.21
CA GLY A 46 4.40 -28.13 19.50
C GLY A 46 4.11 -29.63 19.46
N GLU A 47 4.27 -30.28 20.61
CA GLU A 47 3.93 -31.71 20.74
C GLU A 47 2.42 -31.92 20.52
N ASN A 48 2.07 -32.97 19.78
CA ASN A 48 0.68 -33.32 19.47
C ASN A 48 -0.15 -32.17 18.86
N LEU A 49 0.51 -31.27 18.09
CA LEU A 49 -0.09 -30.10 17.45
C LEU A 49 -0.73 -29.13 18.45
N ASN A 50 -0.24 -29.07 19.70
CA ASN A 50 -0.91 -28.33 20.77
C ASN A 50 -1.10 -26.83 20.48
N GLY A 51 -0.15 -26.17 19.81
CA GLY A 51 -0.25 -24.76 19.51
C GLY A 51 -1.16 -24.48 18.31
N LEU A 52 -1.19 -25.38 17.31
CA LEU A 52 -2.20 -25.33 16.25
C LEU A 52 -3.61 -25.56 16.83
N LYS A 53 -3.79 -26.55 17.70
CA LYS A 53 -5.06 -26.79 18.40
C LYS A 53 -5.51 -25.57 19.20
N ARG A 54 -4.58 -24.87 19.86
CA ARG A 54 -4.88 -23.61 20.57
C ARG A 54 -5.31 -22.52 19.61
N LEU A 55 -4.64 -22.36 18.46
CA LEU A 55 -5.04 -21.38 17.46
C LEU A 55 -6.43 -21.70 16.87
N ILE A 56 -6.71 -22.96 16.54
CA ILE A 56 -8.02 -23.40 16.06
C ILE A 56 -9.11 -23.10 17.09
N LYS A 57 -8.87 -23.36 18.38
CA LYS A 57 -9.81 -22.99 19.45
C LYS A 57 -10.09 -21.48 19.45
N LYS A 58 -9.05 -20.65 19.28
CA LYS A 58 -9.23 -19.19 19.16
C LYS A 58 -10.00 -18.79 17.90
N TRP A 59 -9.77 -19.44 16.76
CA TRP A 59 -10.56 -19.20 15.54
C TRP A 59 -12.04 -19.53 15.75
N ILE A 60 -12.35 -20.66 16.41
CA ILE A 60 -13.73 -21.06 16.69
C ILE A 60 -14.45 -20.04 17.59
N SER A 61 -13.73 -19.42 18.55
CA SER A 61 -14.29 -18.40 19.44
C SER A 61 -14.17 -16.96 18.91
N SER A 62 -13.57 -16.75 17.73
CA SER A 62 -13.31 -15.42 17.19
C SER A 62 -14.56 -14.78 16.62
N LYS A 63 -14.53 -13.45 16.46
CA LYS A 63 -15.61 -12.71 15.81
C LYS A 63 -15.35 -12.61 14.32
N ILE A 64 -16.43 -12.58 13.54
CA ILE A 64 -16.35 -12.28 12.11
C ILE A 64 -16.46 -10.77 11.94
N SER A 65 -15.56 -10.20 11.13
CA SER A 65 -15.63 -8.80 10.69
C SER A 65 -15.57 -8.74 9.16
N LEU A 66 -16.12 -7.68 8.58
CA LEU A 66 -15.91 -7.36 7.17
C LEU A 66 -14.54 -6.70 7.00
N PHE A 67 -13.90 -6.98 5.88
CA PHE A 67 -12.60 -6.44 5.54
C PHE A 67 -12.59 -6.03 4.06
N ASP A 68 -12.24 -4.78 3.80
CA ASP A 68 -12.18 -4.21 2.46
C ASP A 68 -10.95 -4.72 1.70
N ILE A 69 -11.16 -5.08 0.45
CA ILE A 69 -10.13 -5.39 -0.53
C ILE A 69 -10.28 -4.39 -1.66
N TRP A 70 -9.16 -3.73 -1.95
CA TRP A 70 -9.06 -2.74 -3.01
C TRP A 70 -8.38 -3.36 -4.23
N GLU A 71 -8.57 -2.75 -5.39
CA GLU A 71 -7.79 -3.04 -6.58
C GLU A 71 -7.01 -1.80 -6.98
N VAL A 72 -5.72 -2.01 -7.25
CA VAL A 72 -4.83 -0.99 -7.79
C VAL A 72 -4.50 -1.36 -9.23
N GLU A 73 -4.98 -0.54 -10.17
CA GLU A 73 -4.68 -0.67 -11.59
C GLU A 73 -3.64 0.36 -12.00
N PHE A 74 -2.55 -0.09 -12.60
CA PHE A 74 -1.46 0.76 -13.07
C PHE A 74 -1.43 0.76 -14.57
N GLN A 75 -1.07 1.90 -15.15
CA GLN A 75 -0.80 2.02 -16.57
C GLN A 75 0.49 2.79 -16.81
N THR A 76 1.26 2.36 -17.80
CA THR A 76 2.36 3.14 -18.36
C THR A 76 1.93 3.85 -19.62
N GLN A 77 2.73 4.81 -20.05
CA GLN A 77 2.63 5.42 -21.38
C GLN A 77 3.13 4.42 -22.45
N ASP A 78 2.91 4.72 -23.73
CA ASP A 78 3.13 3.78 -24.84
C ASP A 78 4.56 3.20 -24.87
N ASN A 79 5.58 3.98 -24.51
CA ASN A 79 6.98 3.55 -24.44
C ASN A 79 7.47 3.20 -23.02
N GLY A 80 6.56 3.18 -22.05
CA GLY A 80 6.86 2.83 -20.65
C GLY A 80 6.85 1.32 -20.39
N TYR A 81 7.37 0.92 -19.23
CA TYR A 81 7.42 -0.48 -18.82
C TYR A 81 7.51 -0.62 -17.30
N PHE A 82 7.13 -1.80 -16.81
CA PHE A 82 7.34 -2.20 -15.42
C PHE A 82 8.56 -3.10 -15.31
N GLU A 83 9.29 -2.96 -14.20
CA GLU A 83 10.33 -3.89 -13.80
C GLU A 83 10.11 -4.38 -12.38
N LYS A 84 10.50 -5.61 -12.13
CA LYS A 84 10.53 -6.24 -10.81
C LYS A 84 11.86 -6.96 -10.59
N ILE A 85 12.12 -7.34 -9.35
CA ILE A 85 13.24 -8.21 -9.03
C ILE A 85 12.78 -9.66 -9.15
N GLU A 86 13.52 -10.45 -9.91
CA GLU A 86 13.40 -11.90 -9.95
C GLU A 86 14.75 -12.56 -9.67
N TYR A 87 14.71 -13.75 -9.08
CA TYR A 87 15.91 -14.55 -8.82
C TYR A 87 16.10 -15.53 -9.96
N VAL A 88 17.10 -15.27 -10.80
CA VAL A 88 17.51 -16.16 -11.90
C VAL A 88 18.87 -16.73 -11.54
N ASN A 89 18.98 -18.05 -11.47
CA ASN A 89 20.20 -18.75 -11.02
C ASN A 89 20.73 -18.18 -9.69
N GLU A 90 19.84 -18.07 -8.69
CA GLU A 90 20.12 -17.53 -7.34
C GLU A 90 20.58 -16.06 -7.29
N LYS A 91 20.61 -15.37 -8.44
CA LYS A 91 21.00 -13.96 -8.53
C LYS A 91 19.79 -13.07 -8.74
N ALA A 92 19.61 -12.12 -7.82
CA ALA A 92 18.60 -11.08 -7.96
C ALA A 92 18.88 -10.21 -9.19
N THR A 93 17.95 -10.26 -10.14
CA THR A 93 18.05 -9.60 -11.43
C THR A 93 16.83 -8.70 -11.64
N LYS A 94 17.06 -7.51 -12.15
CA LYS A 94 16.01 -6.59 -12.55
C LYS A 94 15.50 -7.00 -13.93
N ILE A 95 14.24 -7.38 -14.03
CA ILE A 95 13.65 -7.83 -15.30
C ILE A 95 12.48 -6.93 -15.71
N LYS A 96 12.30 -6.74 -17.01
CA LYS A 96 11.10 -6.10 -17.56
C LYS A 96 9.95 -7.11 -17.52
N MET A 97 8.75 -6.64 -17.16
CA MET A 97 7.56 -7.48 -17.12
C MET A 97 7.01 -7.69 -18.53
N LEU A 98 6.88 -8.95 -18.92
CA LEU A 98 6.34 -9.38 -20.21
C LEU A 98 5.05 -10.17 -20.00
N ASP A 99 4.14 -10.09 -20.97
CA ASP A 99 2.93 -10.91 -21.01
C ASP A 99 3.25 -12.35 -21.46
N LYS A 100 2.22 -13.18 -21.58
CA LYS A 100 2.35 -14.59 -22.01
C LYS A 100 2.94 -14.74 -23.42
N ASN A 101 2.87 -13.69 -24.24
CA ASN A 101 3.37 -13.65 -25.61
C ASN A 101 4.76 -12.99 -25.71
N GLY A 102 5.38 -12.63 -24.57
CA GLY A 102 6.67 -11.94 -24.54
C GLY A 102 6.62 -10.45 -24.84
N GLN A 103 5.43 -9.83 -24.87
CA GLN A 103 5.27 -8.39 -25.11
C GLN A 103 5.34 -7.61 -23.80
N ILE A 104 5.84 -6.38 -23.85
CA ILE A 104 5.96 -5.52 -22.66
C ILE A 104 4.57 -5.23 -22.09
N ILE A 105 4.39 -5.56 -20.82
CA ILE A 105 3.16 -5.23 -20.09
C ILE A 105 3.05 -3.72 -19.92
N LYS A 106 1.91 -3.16 -20.35
CA LYS A 106 1.57 -1.73 -20.21
C LYS A 106 0.57 -1.45 -19.09
N SER A 107 -0.10 -2.47 -18.58
CA SER A 107 -1.00 -2.34 -17.44
C SER A 107 -0.95 -3.57 -16.53
N ILE A 108 -0.98 -3.34 -15.23
CA ILE A 108 -1.07 -4.38 -14.21
C ILE A 108 -2.26 -4.07 -13.30
N LYS A 109 -2.97 -5.11 -12.86
CA LYS A 109 -4.02 -5.01 -11.85
C LYS A 109 -3.67 -5.92 -10.69
N LYS A 110 -3.79 -5.40 -9.46
CA LYS A 110 -3.44 -6.15 -8.26
C LYS A 110 -4.44 -5.85 -7.13
N PRO A 111 -4.95 -6.88 -6.45
CA PRO A 111 -5.69 -6.65 -5.21
C PRO A 111 -4.73 -6.14 -4.12
N MET A 112 -5.24 -5.27 -3.26
CA MET A 112 -4.55 -4.69 -2.11
C MET A 112 -5.39 -4.91 -0.86
N SER A 113 -4.82 -5.58 0.14
CA SER A 113 -5.44 -5.75 1.46
C SER A 113 -4.89 -4.79 2.50
N ASN A 114 -3.60 -4.41 2.41
CA ASN A 114 -2.95 -3.64 3.47
C ASN A 114 -2.71 -2.20 3.04
N TYR A 115 -1.80 -2.00 2.09
CA TYR A 115 -1.39 -0.67 1.68
C TYR A 115 -0.64 -0.65 0.35
N PHE A 116 -0.70 0.52 -0.29
CA PHE A 116 -0.03 0.85 -1.54
C PHE A 116 0.82 2.11 -1.34
N SER A 117 2.06 2.12 -1.82
CA SER A 117 2.95 3.28 -1.70
C SER A 117 3.61 3.67 -3.02
N ILE A 118 3.93 4.95 -3.14
CA ILE A 118 4.66 5.57 -4.25
C ILE A 118 5.87 6.32 -3.69
N GLY A 119 7.01 6.18 -4.36
CA GLY A 119 8.19 6.99 -4.09
C GLY A 119 9.25 6.26 -3.27
N ILE A 120 9.81 6.95 -2.26
CA ILE A 120 11.01 6.50 -1.55
C ILE A 120 10.83 5.17 -0.83
N ASP A 121 9.67 4.91 -0.24
CA ASP A 121 9.34 3.66 0.46
C ASP A 121 9.45 2.46 -0.48
N ALA A 122 8.67 2.50 -1.57
CA ALA A 122 8.71 1.49 -2.62
C ALA A 122 10.11 1.30 -3.21
N ARG A 123 10.89 2.38 -3.35
CA ARG A 123 12.27 2.30 -3.84
C ARG A 123 13.22 1.58 -2.87
N ILE A 124 13.07 1.83 -1.57
CA ILE A 124 13.85 1.14 -0.54
C ILE A 124 13.53 -0.34 -0.58
N GLY A 125 12.24 -0.68 -0.62
CA GLY A 125 11.77 -2.05 -0.72
C GLY A 125 12.20 -2.77 -2.00
N PHE A 126 12.22 -2.08 -3.14
CA PHE A 126 12.75 -2.61 -4.40
C PHE A 126 14.26 -2.95 -4.30
N GLY A 127 15.02 -2.17 -3.53
CA GLY A 127 16.42 -2.48 -3.22
C GLY A 127 16.57 -3.63 -2.24
N PHE A 128 15.69 -3.68 -1.22
CA PHE A 128 15.64 -4.73 -0.21
C PHE A 128 15.36 -6.10 -0.84
N ASP A 129 14.44 -6.18 -1.80
CA ASP A 129 14.06 -7.41 -2.48
C ASP A 129 15.23 -8.09 -3.22
N LYS A 130 16.31 -7.37 -3.52
CA LYS A 130 17.52 -7.95 -4.12
C LYS A 130 18.31 -8.81 -3.14
N ASN A 131 18.23 -8.49 -1.85
CA ASN A 131 19.05 -9.11 -0.81
C ASN A 131 18.20 -9.83 0.24
N ARG A 132 16.89 -9.97 0.00
CA ARG A 132 15.96 -10.56 0.97
C ARG A 132 16.39 -11.97 1.35
N THR A 133 16.36 -12.24 2.65
CA THR A 133 16.72 -13.54 3.24
C THR A 133 15.50 -14.19 3.92
N GLN A 134 15.68 -15.38 4.49
CA GLN A 134 14.63 -16.04 5.29
C GLN A 134 14.59 -15.55 6.75
N SER A 135 15.60 -14.79 7.22
CA SER A 135 15.67 -14.34 8.61
C SER A 135 14.99 -12.98 8.79
N ALA A 136 14.00 -12.92 9.69
CA ALA A 136 13.28 -11.68 10.01
C ALA A 136 14.21 -10.59 10.53
N PHE A 137 15.18 -10.94 11.39
CA PHE A 137 16.14 -10.00 11.96
C PHE A 137 17.07 -9.43 10.87
N ILE A 138 17.65 -10.29 10.03
CA ILE A 138 18.52 -9.87 8.94
C ILE A 138 17.74 -9.00 7.96
N ASN A 139 16.50 -9.36 7.63
CA ASN A 139 15.66 -8.58 6.73
C ASN A 139 15.40 -7.16 7.25
N LYS A 140 15.21 -6.97 8.56
CA LYS A 140 15.11 -5.62 9.16
C LYS A 140 16.40 -4.83 8.96
N ALA A 141 17.57 -5.46 9.17
CA ALA A 141 18.87 -4.82 8.96
C ALA A 141 19.09 -4.43 7.48
N ILE A 142 18.79 -5.33 6.54
CA ILE A 142 18.88 -5.06 5.10
C ILE A 142 17.99 -3.89 4.71
N TYR A 143 16.76 -3.84 5.23
CA TYR A 143 15.85 -2.73 4.98
C TYR A 143 16.45 -1.40 5.46
N CYS A 144 16.99 -1.35 6.68
CA CYS A 144 17.68 -0.16 7.21
C CYS A 144 18.88 0.24 6.35
N CYS A 145 19.69 -0.71 5.90
CA CYS A 145 20.82 -0.46 5.01
C CYS A 145 20.37 0.11 3.66
N GLU A 146 19.33 -0.43 3.05
CA GLU A 146 18.77 0.10 1.81
C GLU A 146 18.19 1.50 2.00
N ALA A 147 17.49 1.75 3.11
CA ALA A 147 17.01 3.08 3.48
C ALA A 147 18.17 4.10 3.58
N PHE A 148 19.26 3.72 4.24
CA PHE A 148 20.45 4.55 4.36
C PHE A 148 21.09 4.85 3.00
N LYS A 149 21.21 3.85 2.11
CA LYS A 149 21.70 4.07 0.74
C LYS A 149 20.86 5.09 -0.02
N LYS A 150 19.53 5.10 0.16
CA LYS A 150 18.65 6.05 -0.55
C LYS A 150 18.69 7.47 0.02
N LEU A 151 19.40 7.72 1.13
CA LEU A 151 19.72 9.08 1.55
C LEU A 151 20.68 9.78 0.59
N PHE A 152 21.56 9.01 -0.07
CA PHE A 152 22.59 9.53 -0.96
C PHE A 152 22.25 9.40 -2.46
N ILE A 153 21.16 8.68 -2.79
CA ILE A 153 20.74 8.46 -4.18
C ILE A 153 19.41 9.16 -4.40
N LYS A 154 19.38 10.13 -5.31
CA LYS A 154 18.17 10.90 -5.65
C LYS A 154 17.04 9.97 -6.09
N THR A 155 15.87 10.12 -5.47
CA THR A 155 14.59 9.53 -5.89
C THR A 155 13.69 10.68 -6.34
N ASN A 156 12.94 10.50 -7.41
CA ASN A 156 11.94 11.49 -7.80
C ASN A 156 10.89 11.61 -6.69
N ARG A 157 10.60 12.84 -6.29
CA ARG A 157 9.60 13.15 -5.28
C ARG A 157 8.18 13.12 -5.86
N ILE A 158 7.17 13.13 -5.01
CA ILE A 158 5.78 13.00 -5.44
C ILE A 158 5.37 14.16 -6.34
N ASN A 159 5.76 15.42 -6.07
CA ASN A 159 5.36 16.53 -6.93
C ASN A 159 6.10 16.53 -8.28
N GLN A 160 7.17 15.75 -8.41
CA GLN A 160 7.92 15.60 -9.66
C GLN A 160 7.30 14.53 -10.57
N VAL A 161 6.56 13.57 -10.01
CA VAL A 161 6.00 12.44 -10.76
C VAL A 161 4.48 12.51 -10.91
N LEU A 162 3.76 12.94 -9.88
CA LEU A 162 2.31 13.00 -9.86
C LEU A 162 1.85 14.33 -10.47
N GLU A 163 0.80 14.31 -11.26
CA GLU A 163 0.16 15.50 -11.83
C GLU A 163 -1.07 15.87 -11.02
N SER A 164 -1.97 14.91 -10.81
CA SER A 164 -3.20 15.10 -10.04
C SER A 164 -3.63 13.86 -9.26
N LEU A 165 -4.44 14.08 -8.23
CA LEU A 165 -5.26 13.07 -7.55
C LEU A 165 -6.72 13.49 -7.69
N GLU A 166 -7.58 12.59 -8.14
CA GLU A 166 -8.99 12.84 -8.46
C GLU A 166 -9.87 11.74 -7.87
N ILE A 167 -11.13 12.07 -7.54
CA ILE A 167 -12.18 11.07 -7.31
C ILE A 167 -12.96 10.92 -8.62
N LEU A 168 -13.16 9.68 -9.05
CA LEU A 168 -14.02 9.36 -10.18
C LEU A 168 -15.47 9.20 -9.71
N ASN A 169 -16.42 9.89 -10.36
CA ASN A 169 -17.85 9.68 -10.13
C ASN A 169 -18.43 8.79 -11.23
N GLU A 170 -19.28 7.82 -10.86
CA GLU A 170 -19.84 6.82 -11.79
C GLU A 170 -20.77 7.39 -12.87
N LYS A 171 -21.29 8.63 -12.73
CA LYS A 171 -22.36 9.15 -13.60
C LYS A 171 -21.92 10.11 -14.70
N GLN A 172 -20.83 10.85 -14.57
CA GLN A 172 -20.35 11.80 -15.57
C GLN A 172 -18.84 11.93 -15.39
N GLY A 173 -18.06 11.75 -16.46
CA GLY A 173 -16.60 11.81 -16.40
C GLY A 173 -16.12 13.08 -15.70
N LEU A 174 -15.40 12.89 -14.58
CA LEU A 174 -14.75 13.88 -13.71
C LEU A 174 -15.63 14.99 -13.14
N GLU A 175 -15.70 15.11 -11.80
CA GLU A 175 -15.83 16.44 -11.16
C GLU A 175 -15.51 16.52 -9.65
N LYS A 176 -14.45 15.85 -9.17
CA LYS A 176 -13.78 16.33 -7.94
C LYS A 176 -12.28 16.05 -7.96
N GLN A 177 -11.54 17.03 -8.48
CA GLN A 177 -10.08 17.05 -8.50
C GLN A 177 -9.60 17.35 -7.07
N LEU A 178 -9.08 16.32 -6.38
CA LEU A 178 -8.65 16.40 -5.00
C LEU A 178 -7.33 17.15 -4.86
N LEU A 179 -6.39 16.99 -5.80
CA LEU A 179 -5.06 17.63 -5.77
C LEU A 179 -4.48 17.90 -7.16
N LYS A 180 -3.72 18.99 -7.31
CA LYS A 180 -2.73 19.20 -8.38
C LYS A 180 -1.41 19.73 -7.83
N ASN A 181 -0.35 19.66 -8.64
CA ASN A 181 0.86 20.46 -8.44
C ASN A 181 0.66 21.86 -9.05
N GLU A 182 1.20 22.89 -8.40
CA GLU A 182 0.96 24.31 -8.70
C GLU A 182 0.96 24.63 -10.21
N GLU A 183 -0.03 25.44 -10.65
CA GLU A 183 -0.27 26.04 -11.99
C GLU A 183 -1.56 25.67 -12.77
N GLN A 184 -2.66 25.20 -12.15
CA GLN A 184 -3.99 25.23 -12.83
C GLN A 184 -5.16 25.57 -11.88
N GLU A 185 -6.02 26.48 -12.33
CA GLU A 185 -7.08 27.20 -11.58
C GLU A 185 -8.29 26.34 -11.10
N GLN A 186 -8.38 25.05 -11.46
CA GLN A 186 -9.58 24.23 -11.23
C GLN A 186 -9.57 23.34 -9.98
N SER A 187 -8.44 23.18 -9.28
CA SER A 187 -8.36 22.33 -8.08
C SER A 187 -8.13 23.15 -6.81
N ASN A 188 -8.99 22.97 -5.79
CA ASN A 188 -8.91 23.75 -4.55
C ASN A 188 -7.70 23.39 -3.67
N TYR A 189 -6.99 22.28 -3.90
CA TYR A 189 -5.91 21.81 -3.04
C TYR A 189 -4.67 21.37 -3.82
N TYR A 190 -3.50 21.47 -3.18
CA TYR A 190 -2.22 20.99 -3.69
C TYR A 190 -1.38 20.30 -2.61
N LEU A 191 -0.45 19.41 -3.02
CA LEU A 191 0.44 18.70 -2.12
C LEU A 191 1.49 19.64 -1.52
N LYS A 192 1.54 19.69 -0.19
CA LYS A 192 2.48 20.52 0.56
C LYS A 192 3.87 19.87 0.65
N CYS A 193 4.93 20.66 0.54
CA CYS A 193 6.33 20.29 0.82
C CYS A 193 6.99 19.23 -0.10
N ASP A 194 6.45 18.96 -1.30
CA ASP A 194 6.99 17.96 -2.26
C ASP A 194 7.35 16.62 -1.59
N PRO A 195 6.35 15.82 -1.18
CA PRO A 195 6.59 14.63 -0.37
C PRO A 195 7.56 13.63 -1.01
N ALA A 196 8.33 12.90 -0.20
CA ALA A 196 9.17 11.81 -0.68
C ALA A 196 8.39 10.49 -0.84
N CYS A 197 7.28 10.34 -0.11
CA CYS A 197 6.42 9.18 -0.13
C CYS A 197 4.95 9.59 -0.13
N LEU A 198 4.15 8.93 -0.95
CA LEU A 198 2.69 8.86 -0.80
C LEU A 198 2.35 7.42 -0.39
N LEU A 199 1.57 7.26 0.67
CA LEU A 199 1.17 5.96 1.22
C LEU A 199 -0.34 5.95 1.37
N ILE A 200 -0.96 4.88 0.87
CA ILE A 200 -2.40 4.67 0.84
C ILE A 200 -2.71 3.43 1.66
N LEU A 201 -3.50 3.60 2.70
CA LEU A 201 -3.74 2.60 3.73
C LEU A 201 -5.18 2.10 3.64
N ASN A 202 -5.34 0.78 3.75
CA ASN A 202 -6.60 0.15 4.15
C ASN A 202 -6.55 -0.26 5.64
N ILE A 203 -5.36 -0.54 6.17
CA ILE A 203 -5.17 -0.98 7.56
C ILE A 203 -4.27 -0.02 8.35
N ASP A 204 -4.46 0.01 9.67
CA ASP A 204 -3.64 0.80 10.60
C ASP A 204 -2.36 0.06 11.04
N SER A 205 -1.68 -0.59 10.09
CA SER A 205 -0.39 -1.24 10.30
C SER A 205 0.45 -1.21 9.03
N TYR A 206 1.70 -0.80 9.15
CA TYR A 206 2.63 -0.64 8.04
C TYR A 206 4.04 -1.06 8.44
N ALA A 207 4.83 -1.52 7.46
CA ALA A 207 6.24 -1.82 7.61
C ALA A 207 6.58 -2.82 8.75
N GLY A 208 5.71 -3.79 9.00
CA GLY A 208 5.95 -4.83 9.99
C GLY A 208 5.58 -4.43 11.43
N GLY A 209 4.52 -3.64 11.58
CA GLY A 209 3.91 -3.34 12.88
C GLY A 209 3.98 -1.88 13.34
N VAL A 210 4.35 -0.94 12.47
CA VAL A 210 4.12 0.48 12.74
C VAL A 210 2.62 0.71 12.71
N SER A 211 2.03 1.03 13.86
CA SER A 211 0.58 1.17 14.03
C SER A 211 0.20 2.60 14.40
N ASN A 212 -1.09 2.92 14.34
CA ASN A 212 -1.63 4.23 14.66
C ASN A 212 -1.09 5.34 13.75
N ILE A 213 -0.75 5.05 12.49
CA ILE A 213 -0.13 6.05 11.61
C ILE A 213 -1.16 7.12 11.24
N TRP A 214 -2.37 6.69 10.86
CA TRP A 214 -3.47 7.61 10.59
C TRP A 214 -3.87 8.40 11.83
N LYS A 215 -3.95 7.72 12.98
CA LYS A 215 -4.35 8.35 14.25
C LYS A 215 -3.31 9.31 14.80
N SER A 216 -2.02 9.00 14.66
CA SER A 216 -0.92 9.80 15.19
C SER A 216 -0.57 11.00 14.31
N GLY A 217 -0.95 10.98 13.03
CA GLY A 217 -0.91 12.15 12.14
C GLY A 217 -1.88 13.29 12.52
N ARG A 218 -2.47 13.27 13.72
CA ARG A 218 -3.32 14.36 14.25
C ARG A 218 -2.54 15.67 14.21
N ASN A 219 -3.16 16.72 13.68
CA ASN A 219 -2.61 18.07 13.49
C ASN A 219 -1.67 18.29 12.30
N LYS A 220 -1.41 17.29 11.46
CA LYS A 220 -0.54 17.45 10.27
C LYS A 220 -1.31 17.19 8.98
N ILE A 221 -1.64 18.27 8.28
CA ILE A 221 -2.23 18.21 6.94
C ILE A 221 -1.12 18.39 5.89
N GLY A 222 -1.05 17.45 4.96
CA GLY A 222 -0.06 17.40 3.88
C GLY A 222 -0.54 18.06 2.59
N VAL A 223 -1.69 18.73 2.64
CA VAL A 223 -2.29 19.46 1.53
C VAL A 223 -2.49 20.94 1.93
N GLN A 224 -2.58 21.82 0.96
CA GLN A 224 -2.83 23.24 1.16
C GLN A 224 -3.87 23.72 0.16
N GLN A 225 -4.73 24.66 0.55
CA GLN A 225 -5.67 25.28 -0.37
C GLN A 225 -5.04 26.45 -1.14
N LEU A 226 -5.52 26.69 -2.36
CA LEU A 226 -5.07 27.83 -3.19
C LEU A 226 -5.28 29.18 -2.48
N ASP A 227 -6.41 29.34 -1.79
CA ASP A 227 -6.75 30.54 -1.01
C ASP A 227 -6.01 30.63 0.34
N LYS A 228 -5.17 29.63 0.66
CA LYS A 228 -4.44 29.47 1.93
C LYS A 228 -5.34 29.38 3.16
N SER A 229 -6.63 29.12 3.00
CA SER A 229 -7.52 28.94 4.14
C SER A 229 -7.18 27.65 4.90
N GLN A 230 -7.51 27.61 6.20
CA GLN A 230 -7.18 26.46 7.03
C GLN A 230 -8.07 25.26 6.66
N ILE A 231 -7.44 24.14 6.34
CA ILE A 231 -8.13 22.87 6.11
C ILE A 231 -8.59 22.32 7.45
N ASN A 232 -9.90 22.25 7.64
CA ASN A 232 -10.48 21.79 8.88
C ASN A 232 -10.30 20.27 9.04
N GLN A 233 -9.52 19.86 10.06
CA GLN A 233 -9.14 18.47 10.31
C GLN A 233 -10.30 17.59 10.77
N THR A 234 -11.39 18.20 11.22
CA THR A 234 -12.63 17.53 11.66
C THR A 234 -13.34 16.77 10.53
N GLN A 235 -12.90 16.93 9.28
CA GLN A 235 -13.45 16.22 8.12
C GLN A 235 -13.00 14.75 8.02
N PHE A 236 -11.89 14.36 8.69
CA PHE A 236 -11.37 13.00 8.63
C PHE A 236 -11.99 12.10 9.70
N LYS A 237 -12.44 10.91 9.30
CA LYS A 237 -12.93 9.87 10.20
C LYS A 237 -11.78 9.07 10.81
N GLU A 238 -12.08 8.33 11.88
CA GLU A 238 -11.16 7.29 12.35
C GLU A 238 -11.03 6.21 11.27
N GLN A 239 -9.84 5.62 11.16
CA GLN A 239 -9.55 4.58 10.17
C GLN A 239 -10.17 3.26 10.61
N SER A 240 -10.73 2.54 9.65
CA SER A 240 -11.22 1.17 9.80
C SER A 240 -10.92 0.41 8.52
N TYR A 241 -10.66 -0.89 8.64
CA TYR A 241 -10.31 -1.74 7.50
C TYR A 241 -11.52 -2.35 6.77
N GLY A 242 -12.74 -2.00 7.20
CA GLY A 242 -13.99 -2.62 6.74
C GLY A 242 -15.15 -1.64 6.56
N ASP A 243 -14.86 -0.34 6.50
CA ASP A 243 -15.84 0.74 6.33
C ASP A 243 -15.99 1.23 4.89
N GLY A 244 -15.24 0.63 3.96
CA GLY A 244 -15.19 0.97 2.55
C GLY A 244 -14.35 2.20 2.24
N ILE A 245 -13.48 2.63 3.15
CA ILE A 245 -12.70 3.87 3.04
C ILE A 245 -11.20 3.55 2.97
N VAL A 246 -10.45 4.35 2.20
CA VAL A 246 -8.97 4.34 2.22
C VAL A 246 -8.42 5.67 2.67
N GLU A 247 -7.28 5.63 3.34
CA GLU A 247 -6.56 6.80 3.85
C GLU A 247 -5.30 7.10 3.04
N PHE A 248 -5.15 8.34 2.61
CA PHE A 248 -3.96 8.84 1.94
C PHE A 248 -3.13 9.65 2.95
N ILE A 249 -1.87 9.26 3.11
CA ILE A 249 -0.89 9.97 3.92
C ILE A 249 0.40 10.20 3.14
N SER A 250 1.21 11.17 3.59
CA SER A 250 2.51 11.45 3.00
C SER A 250 3.62 11.57 4.04
N PHE A 251 4.85 11.33 3.58
CA PHE A 251 6.08 11.60 4.33
C PHE A 251 6.99 12.51 3.51
N ASP A 252 7.50 13.57 4.12
CA ASP A 252 8.34 14.56 3.43
C ASP A 252 9.74 14.03 3.07
N SER A 253 10.22 13.02 3.79
CA SER A 253 11.57 12.46 3.62
C SER A 253 11.66 10.99 4.04
N SER A 254 12.73 10.31 3.60
CA SER A 254 13.09 8.97 4.10
C SER A 254 13.39 8.94 5.60
N LEU A 255 13.90 10.05 6.16
CA LEU A 255 14.15 10.16 7.59
C LEU A 255 12.83 10.18 8.37
N ASN A 256 11.82 10.94 7.92
CA ASN A 256 10.49 10.92 8.53
C ASN A 256 9.86 9.52 8.48
N LEU A 257 10.00 8.82 7.34
CA LEU A 257 9.56 7.44 7.18
C LEU A 257 10.28 6.49 8.16
N GLY A 258 11.60 6.65 8.32
CA GLY A 258 12.41 5.86 9.25
C GLY A 258 12.06 6.15 10.71
N TYR A 259 11.87 7.42 11.08
CA TYR A 259 11.47 7.83 12.41
C TYR A 259 10.07 7.34 12.78
N GLU A 260 9.14 7.21 11.83
CA GLU A 260 7.81 6.66 12.10
C GLU A 260 7.87 5.25 12.72
N ARG A 261 8.94 4.50 12.45
CA ARG A 261 9.15 3.16 13.03
C ARG A 261 9.54 3.18 14.51
N LEU A 262 9.98 4.33 15.02
CA LEU A 262 10.42 4.54 16.39
C LEU A 262 9.43 5.42 17.17
N PHE A 263 8.97 6.49 16.54
CA PHE A 263 8.09 7.48 17.10
C PHE A 263 7.03 7.86 16.07
N ASN A 264 5.77 7.59 16.39
CA ASN A 264 4.66 7.92 15.52
C ASN A 264 4.50 9.45 15.34
N GLY A 265 3.79 9.84 14.28
CA GLY A 265 3.32 11.22 14.09
C GLY A 265 4.13 12.03 13.09
N ASN A 266 4.96 11.39 12.27
CA ASN A 266 5.66 12.03 11.14
C ASN A 266 4.83 12.03 9.86
N ALA A 267 3.81 11.18 9.76
CA ALA A 267 2.87 11.15 8.64
C ALA A 267 2.02 12.43 8.59
N LYS A 268 1.70 12.89 7.38
CA LYS A 268 0.72 13.96 7.13
C LYS A 268 -0.51 13.41 6.42
N LYS A 269 -1.70 13.80 6.87
CA LYS A 269 -2.98 13.42 6.22
C LYS A 269 -3.18 14.17 4.93
N ILE A 270 -3.59 13.46 3.88
CA ILE A 270 -3.82 14.00 2.55
C ILE A 270 -5.31 13.95 2.20
N ALA A 271 -5.89 12.76 2.22
CA ALA A 271 -7.27 12.51 1.81
C ALA A 271 -7.79 11.24 2.47
N GLN A 272 -9.10 11.08 2.47
CA GLN A 272 -9.80 9.87 2.88
C GLN A 272 -11.08 9.75 2.06
N GLY A 273 -11.48 8.54 1.64
CA GLY A 273 -12.79 8.37 1.00
C GLY A 273 -13.01 6.99 0.40
N PHE A 274 -14.19 6.83 -0.20
CA PHE A 274 -14.69 5.56 -0.75
C PHE A 274 -14.11 5.22 -2.14
N GLY A 275 -13.47 6.19 -2.80
CA GLY A 275 -13.04 6.07 -4.19
C GLY A 275 -14.21 5.93 -5.18
N PRO A 276 -13.93 5.54 -6.43
CA PRO A 276 -12.61 5.28 -7.00
C PRO A 276 -11.73 6.54 -7.04
N PHE A 277 -10.42 6.36 -6.89
CA PHE A 277 -9.43 7.43 -7.02
C PHE A 277 -8.60 7.24 -8.29
N LEU A 278 -8.33 8.34 -8.99
CA LEU A 278 -7.44 8.41 -10.15
C LEU A 278 -6.22 9.27 -9.81
N LEU A 279 -5.04 8.68 -9.91
CA LEU A 279 -3.75 9.36 -9.77
C LEU A 279 -3.16 9.50 -11.17
N ASN A 280 -3.13 10.71 -11.71
CA ASN A 280 -2.51 10.99 -13.01
C ASN A 280 -1.04 11.36 -12.81
N PHE A 281 -0.15 10.84 -13.66
CA PHE A 281 1.28 11.13 -13.63
C PHE A 281 1.67 12.07 -14.76
N LYS A 282 2.65 12.92 -14.47
CA LYS A 282 3.14 13.91 -15.44
C LYS A 282 3.66 13.24 -16.70
N LYS A 283 3.23 13.75 -17.85
CA LYS A 283 3.85 13.42 -19.15
C LYS A 283 5.12 14.25 -19.28
N ILE A 284 6.27 13.59 -19.20
CA ILE A 284 7.58 14.21 -19.38
C ILE A 284 8.29 13.46 -20.52
N GLU A 285 8.95 14.20 -21.41
CA GLU A 285 9.67 13.63 -22.57
C GLU A 285 10.84 12.73 -22.15
N SER A 286 11.46 13.03 -21.00
CA SER A 286 12.54 12.22 -20.42
C SER A 286 12.02 10.93 -19.75
N ASP A 287 12.93 9.98 -19.50
CA ASP A 287 12.63 8.73 -18.79
C ASP A 287 12.26 8.99 -17.32
N LEU A 288 11.01 9.40 -17.07
CA LEU A 288 10.44 9.51 -15.74
C LEU A 288 10.33 8.12 -15.12
N ILE A 289 11.02 7.91 -14.00
CA ILE A 289 10.96 6.66 -13.23
C ILE A 289 10.40 6.94 -11.85
N THR A 290 9.45 6.12 -11.42
CA THR A 290 8.97 6.06 -10.04
C THR A 290 8.96 4.61 -9.55
N PHE A 291 8.65 4.42 -8.27
CA PHE A 291 8.60 3.11 -7.64
C PHE A 291 7.27 2.95 -6.92
N PHE A 292 6.71 1.75 -7.02
CA PHE A 292 5.44 1.38 -6.42
C PHE A 292 5.59 0.14 -5.54
N GLN A 293 4.79 0.06 -4.48
CA GLN A 293 4.68 -1.15 -3.67
C GLN A 293 3.24 -1.42 -3.30
N ILE A 294 2.80 -2.67 -3.42
CA ILE A 294 1.47 -3.13 -3.00
C ILE A 294 1.66 -4.36 -2.13
N ASP A 295 1.25 -4.29 -0.87
CA ASP A 295 1.33 -5.40 0.09
C ASP A 295 2.69 -6.12 0.14
N GLY A 296 3.80 -5.39 -0.02
CA GLY A 296 5.16 -5.94 -0.04
C GLY A 296 5.68 -6.45 -1.39
N GLU A 297 4.93 -6.32 -2.48
CA GLU A 297 5.44 -6.50 -3.85
C GLU A 297 5.93 -5.17 -4.42
N TYR A 298 7.17 -5.12 -4.91
CA TYR A 298 7.83 -3.86 -5.34
C TYR A 298 8.07 -3.80 -6.85
N TYR A 299 7.83 -2.62 -7.42
CA TYR A 299 7.94 -2.36 -8.85
C TYR A 299 8.69 -1.06 -9.15
N SER A 300 9.53 -1.08 -10.19
CA SER A 300 10.08 0.11 -10.83
C SER A 300 9.23 0.40 -12.06
N VAL A 301 8.79 1.63 -12.25
CA VAL A 301 7.86 2.02 -13.32
C VAL A 301 8.46 3.14 -14.14
N ASN A 302 8.75 2.83 -15.42
CA ASN A 302 9.17 3.80 -16.41
C ASN A 302 7.96 4.38 -17.13
N ARG A 303 7.94 5.72 -17.27
CA ARG A 303 6.86 6.51 -17.87
C ARG A 303 5.49 6.10 -17.31
N PRO A 304 5.26 6.27 -15.99
CA PRO A 304 3.94 6.04 -15.42
C PRO A 304 2.92 6.96 -16.11
N LYS A 305 1.70 6.46 -16.33
CA LYS A 305 0.60 7.22 -16.92
C LYS A 305 -0.44 7.54 -15.85
N GLN A 306 -1.02 6.51 -15.25
CA GLN A 306 -2.06 6.66 -14.25
C GLN A 306 -2.12 5.46 -13.32
N VAL A 307 -2.67 5.69 -12.13
CA VAL A 307 -3.10 4.65 -11.19
C VAL A 307 -4.58 4.84 -10.85
N ILE A 308 -5.36 3.77 -10.94
CA ILE A 308 -6.75 3.74 -10.49
C ILE A 308 -6.82 2.88 -9.24
N LEU A 309 -7.34 3.44 -8.15
CA LEU A 309 -7.62 2.73 -6.91
C LEU A 309 -9.13 2.65 -6.72
N LYS A 310 -9.67 1.43 -6.67
CA LYS A 310 -11.11 1.19 -6.55
C LYS A 310 -11.37 -0.01 -5.65
N LYS A 311 -12.62 -0.22 -5.25
CA LYS A 311 -13.02 -1.47 -4.59
C LYS A 311 -12.80 -2.65 -5.53
N PHE A 312 -12.39 -3.80 -5.00
CA PHE A 312 -12.10 -4.97 -5.82
C PHE A 312 -13.41 -5.55 -6.39
N ASP A 313 -13.54 -5.50 -7.71
CA ASP A 313 -14.80 -5.76 -8.43
C ASP A 313 -15.20 -7.25 -8.48
N GLN A 314 -14.26 -8.17 -8.23
CA GLN A 314 -14.53 -9.60 -8.15
C GLN A 314 -15.20 -10.02 -6.83
N LEU A 315 -15.39 -9.10 -5.88
CA LEU A 315 -16.03 -9.35 -4.60
C LEU A 315 -17.30 -8.52 -4.44
N PHE A 316 -18.27 -9.09 -3.73
CA PHE A 316 -19.45 -8.34 -3.30
C PHE A 316 -19.03 -7.15 -2.42
N ASN A 317 -19.35 -5.93 -2.86
CA ASN A 317 -18.94 -4.66 -2.23
C ASN A 317 -17.42 -4.49 -2.04
N GLY A 318 -16.57 -5.28 -2.70
CA GLY A 318 -15.12 -5.27 -2.48
C GLY A 318 -14.71 -5.84 -1.12
N GLN A 319 -15.52 -6.69 -0.49
CA GLN A 319 -15.29 -7.13 0.89
C GLN A 319 -15.17 -8.64 1.03
N ILE A 320 -14.42 -9.05 2.06
CA ILE A 320 -14.35 -10.44 2.55
C ILE A 320 -14.74 -10.49 4.03
N LYS A 321 -15.03 -11.70 4.52
CA LYS A 321 -15.18 -11.98 5.94
C LYS A 321 -13.85 -12.45 6.52
N VAL A 322 -13.44 -11.90 7.65
CA VAL A 322 -12.21 -12.31 8.37
C VAL A 322 -12.50 -12.65 9.82
N LEU A 323 -11.72 -13.56 10.38
CA LEU A 323 -11.73 -13.88 11.81
C LEU A 323 -10.86 -12.88 12.58
N VAL A 324 -11.43 -12.30 13.64
CA VAL A 324 -10.78 -11.26 14.47
C VAL A 324 -10.63 -11.76 15.90
N ASN A 325 -9.42 -11.67 16.43
CA ASN A 325 -9.12 -11.95 17.82
C ASN A 325 -9.26 -10.66 18.65
N GLN A 326 -10.24 -10.61 19.56
CA GLN A 326 -10.51 -9.45 20.42
C GLN A 326 -10.14 -9.72 21.90
N GLU A 327 -9.13 -10.54 22.15
CA GLU A 327 -8.60 -10.75 23.52
C GLU A 327 -7.80 -9.55 24.03
#